data_AF-A0A7C5GDE8-F1
#
_entry.id   AF-A0A7C5GDE8-F1
#
_cell.length_a   1.000
_cell.length_b   1.000
_cell.length_c   1.000
_cell.angle_alpha   90.00
_cell.angle_beta   90.00
_cell.angle_gamma   90.00
#
_symmetry.space_group_name_H-M   'P 1'
#
loop_
_entity.id
_entity.type
_entity.pdbx_description
1 polymer ?
#
loop_
_entity_poly.entity_id
_entity_poly.type
_entity_poly.pdbx_seq_one_letter_code
_entity_poly.pdbx_strand_id
1 'polypeptide(L)'
;MSVSETRQIFVAPNGARKSRKDHPALPVTIEEIVATAKQCFEAGATGIHAHVRDETGAHVLDAGLYGELLGELKVQVPPLKVQITTEAVGQYSPAEQRELVQKVKPEMVSVALAEM
;
A
#
# COMPACT_ATOMS: atom_id res chain seq x y z
N MET A 1 20.96 -10.29 16.80
CA MET A 1 20.23 -9.93 15.57
C MET A 1 21.24 -9.93 14.43
N SER A 2 21.05 -10.77 13.42
CA SER A 2 21.87 -10.71 12.20
C SER A 2 21.50 -9.44 11.45
N VAL A 3 22.44 -8.53 11.29
CA VAL A 3 22.24 -7.33 10.48
C VAL A 3 22.44 -7.75 9.03
N SER A 4 21.35 -7.80 8.27
CA SER A 4 21.45 -7.90 6.81
C SER A 4 22.20 -6.66 6.31
N GLU A 5 23.29 -6.87 5.56
CA GLU A 5 24.05 -5.76 4.95
C GLU A 5 23.22 -4.99 3.90
N THR A 6 22.09 -5.55 3.46
CA THR A 6 21.17 -4.91 2.51
C THR A 6 20.26 -3.92 3.23
N ARG A 7 20.41 -2.63 2.93
CA ARG A 7 19.52 -1.58 3.41
C ARG A 7 18.10 -1.80 2.89
N GLN A 8 17.12 -1.76 3.79
CA GLN A 8 15.71 -1.79 3.41
C GLN A 8 15.22 -0.38 3.11
N ILE A 9 14.75 -0.18 1.88
CA ILE A 9 14.14 1.07 1.42
C ILE A 9 12.69 0.77 1.10
N PHE A 10 11.77 1.44 1.79
CA PHE A 10 10.34 1.38 1.51
C PHE A 10 9.88 2.72 0.93
N VAL A 11 9.03 2.66 -0.10
CA VAL A 11 8.39 3.84 -0.72
C VAL A 11 6.91 3.87 -0.39
N ALA A 12 6.34 5.07 -0.16
CA ALA A 12 4.91 5.28 0.08
C ALA A 12 4.37 6.27 -0.96
N PRO A 13 3.91 5.82 -2.14
CA PRO A 13 3.75 6.70 -3.29
C PRO A 13 2.43 7.50 -3.33
N ASN A 14 1.37 7.09 -2.63
CA ASN A 14 0.05 7.74 -2.75
C ASN A 14 -0.61 8.19 -1.44
N GLY A 15 -0.60 7.36 -0.39
CA GLY A 15 -1.24 7.70 0.90
C GLY A 15 -2.77 7.86 0.79
N ALA A 16 -3.43 8.13 1.92
CA ALA A 16 -4.89 8.27 1.97
C ALA A 16 -5.44 9.67 1.63
N ARG A 17 -4.65 10.74 1.81
CA ARG A 17 -5.18 12.12 1.84
C ARG A 17 -5.00 12.92 0.55
N LYS A 18 -3.82 12.87 -0.08
CA LYS A 18 -3.51 13.66 -1.28
C LYS A 18 -4.32 13.18 -2.48
N SER A 19 -4.53 14.05 -3.45
CA SER A 19 -5.26 13.79 -4.70
C SER A 19 -4.44 14.25 -5.91
N ARG A 20 -4.96 14.03 -7.12
CA ARG A 20 -4.33 14.57 -8.34
C ARG A 20 -4.33 16.10 -8.42
N LYS A 21 -5.15 16.78 -7.62
CA LYS A 21 -5.09 18.24 -7.46
C LYS A 21 -3.82 18.67 -6.71
N ASP A 22 -3.33 17.84 -5.80
CA ASP A 22 -2.10 18.07 -5.04
C ASP A 22 -0.85 17.68 -5.82
N HIS A 23 -0.93 16.60 -6.62
CA HIS A 23 0.14 16.18 -7.51
C HIS A 23 -0.39 15.41 -8.74
N PRO A 24 -0.19 15.90 -9.99
CA PRO A 24 -0.76 15.26 -11.17
C PRO A 24 -0.35 13.80 -11.40
N ALA A 25 0.88 13.43 -10.99
CA ALA A 25 1.39 12.07 -11.13
C ALA A 25 1.14 11.17 -9.90
N LEU A 26 0.23 11.54 -8.99
CA LEU A 26 -0.15 10.69 -7.87
C LEU A 26 -0.77 9.38 -8.40
N PRO A 27 -0.23 8.19 -8.10
CA PRO A 27 -0.80 6.94 -8.57
C PRO A 27 -2.09 6.62 -7.80
N VAL A 28 -3.18 6.41 -8.53
CA VAL A 28 -4.52 6.19 -7.97
C VAL A 28 -5.04 4.80 -8.33
N THR A 29 -4.92 4.39 -9.58
CA THR A 29 -5.38 3.07 -10.03
C THR A 29 -4.38 1.97 -9.66
N ILE A 30 -4.81 0.71 -9.59
CA ILE A 30 -3.91 -0.42 -9.33
C ILE A 30 -2.80 -0.49 -10.39
N GLU A 31 -3.14 -0.30 -11.67
CA GLU A 31 -2.17 -0.25 -12.76
C GLU A 31 -1.08 0.83 -12.53
N GLU A 32 -1.49 2.04 -12.12
CA GLU A 32 -0.56 3.14 -11.82
C GLU A 32 0.31 2.83 -10.59
N ILE A 33 -0.27 2.23 -9.55
CA ILE A 33 0.46 1.82 -8.35
C ILE A 33 1.50 0.76 -8.71
N VAL A 34 1.14 -0.24 -9.52
CA VAL A 34 2.04 -1.32 -9.97
C VAL A 34 3.16 -0.76 -10.85
N ALA A 35 2.84 0.11 -11.80
CA ALA A 35 3.84 0.79 -12.63
C ALA A 35 4.82 1.62 -11.79
N THR A 36 4.32 2.32 -10.78
CA THR A 36 5.14 3.09 -9.83
C THR A 36 6.01 2.16 -8.99
N ALA A 37 5.45 1.07 -8.47
CA ALA A 37 6.17 0.07 -7.68
C ALA A 37 7.34 -0.54 -8.46
N LYS A 38 7.13 -0.85 -9.74
CA LYS A 38 8.18 -1.35 -10.64
C LYS A 38 9.31 -0.33 -10.81
N GLN A 39 8.97 0.92 -11.10
CA GLN A 39 9.98 1.99 -11.23
C GLN A 39 10.77 2.20 -9.93
N CYS A 40 10.09 2.18 -8.78
CA CYS A 40 10.75 2.29 -7.49
C CYS A 40 11.66 1.09 -7.19
N PHE A 41 11.24 -0.13 -7.54
CA PHE A 41 12.06 -1.32 -7.40
C PHE A 41 13.32 -1.26 -8.27
N GLU A 42 13.18 -0.86 -9.54
CA GLU A 42 14.30 -0.63 -10.46
C GLU A 42 15.27 0.45 -9.94
N ALA A 43 14.76 1.43 -9.19
CA ALA A 43 15.55 2.46 -8.51
C ALA A 43 16.17 2.01 -7.16
N GLY A 44 15.93 0.77 -6.72
CA GLY A 44 16.52 0.17 -5.51
C GLY A 44 15.60 0.10 -4.29
N ALA A 45 14.30 0.38 -4.42
CA ALA A 45 13.36 0.11 -3.34
C ALA A 45 13.23 -1.39 -3.10
N THR A 46 13.21 -1.79 -1.83
CA THR A 46 13.02 -3.19 -1.41
C THR A 46 11.60 -3.49 -0.95
N GLY A 47 10.77 -2.44 -0.80
CA GLY A 47 9.36 -2.59 -0.47
C GLY A 47 8.54 -1.35 -0.79
N ILE A 48 7.22 -1.51 -0.74
CA ILE A 48 6.23 -0.47 -0.99
C ILE A 48 5.17 -0.50 0.11
N HIS A 49 4.78 0.68 0.57
CA HIS A 49 3.61 0.93 1.39
C HIS A 49 2.50 1.52 0.52
N ALA A 50 1.40 0.81 0.33
CA ALA A 50 0.38 1.19 -0.67
C ALA A 50 -1.02 1.37 -0.07
N HIS A 51 -1.72 2.37 -0.61
CA HIS A 51 -3.14 2.60 -0.41
C HIS A 51 -3.88 2.29 -1.71
N VAL A 52 -5.04 1.64 -1.60
CA VAL A 52 -5.99 1.51 -2.71
C VAL A 52 -7.08 2.56 -2.58
N ARG A 53 -7.70 2.90 -3.70
CA ARG A 53 -8.76 3.91 -3.78
C ARG A 53 -9.93 3.36 -4.57
N ASP A 54 -11.13 3.83 -4.24
CA ASP A 54 -12.33 3.53 -5.02
C ASP A 54 -12.36 4.31 -6.34
N GLU A 55 -13.41 4.11 -7.13
CA GLU A 55 -13.64 4.78 -8.41
C GLU A 55 -13.72 6.31 -8.30
N THR A 56 -14.06 6.84 -7.12
CA THR A 56 -14.10 8.29 -6.85
C THR A 56 -12.73 8.85 -6.45
N GLY A 57 -11.75 7.97 -6.23
CA GLY A 57 -10.42 8.31 -5.74
C GLY A 57 -10.33 8.43 -4.22
N ALA A 58 -11.36 8.02 -3.47
CA ALA A 58 -11.36 8.03 -2.02
C ALA A 58 -10.58 6.83 -1.46
N HIS A 59 -9.92 7.03 -0.30
CA HIS A 59 -9.23 5.96 0.42
C HIS A 59 -10.22 4.89 0.87
N VAL A 60 -9.90 3.61 0.65
CA VAL A 60 -10.75 2.50 1.08
C VAL A 60 -9.98 1.34 1.70
N LEU A 61 -10.60 0.68 2.68
CA LEU A 61 -10.17 -0.61 3.22
C LEU A 61 -10.96 -1.76 2.57
N ASP A 62 -10.79 -1.94 1.26
CA ASP A 62 -11.48 -2.97 0.48
C ASP A 62 -10.60 -4.22 0.25
N ALA A 63 -11.07 -5.37 0.73
CA ALA A 63 -10.30 -6.61 0.63
C ALA A 63 -10.11 -7.13 -0.81
N GLY A 64 -11.05 -6.84 -1.71
CA GLY A 64 -10.97 -7.23 -3.12
C GLY A 64 -9.90 -6.43 -3.85
N LEU A 65 -9.93 -5.11 -3.72
CA LEU A 65 -8.93 -4.21 -4.32
C LEU A 65 -7.52 -4.47 -3.77
N TYR A 66 -7.39 -4.73 -2.46
CA TYR A 66 -6.10 -5.13 -1.90
C TYR A 66 -5.65 -6.50 -2.40
N GLY A 67 -6.56 -7.47 -2.56
CA GLY A 67 -6.27 -8.77 -3.14
C GLY A 67 -5.74 -8.66 -4.57
N GLU A 68 -6.38 -7.82 -5.39
CA GLU A 68 -5.95 -7.53 -6.76
C GLU A 68 -4.57 -6.86 -6.79
N LEU A 69 -4.35 -5.80 -6.01
CA LEU A 69 -3.06 -5.11 -5.93
C LEU A 69 -1.92 -6.06 -5.53
N LEU A 70 -2.14 -6.90 -4.52
CA LEU A 70 -1.15 -7.88 -4.07
C LEU A 70 -0.88 -8.95 -5.14
N GLY A 71 -1.93 -9.40 -5.85
CA GLY A 71 -1.81 -10.33 -6.96
C GLY A 71 -0.96 -9.77 -8.10
N GLU A 72 -1.26 -8.55 -8.54
CA GLU A 72 -0.54 -7.87 -9.62
C GLU A 72 0.92 -7.61 -9.25
N LEU A 73 1.20 -7.08 -8.05
CA LEU A 73 2.58 -6.85 -7.60
C LEU A 73 3.38 -8.14 -7.49
N LYS A 74 2.75 -9.23 -7.04
CA LYS A 74 3.40 -10.55 -6.96
C LYS A 74 3.79 -11.09 -8.33
N VAL A 75 3.02 -10.80 -9.37
CA VAL A 75 3.33 -11.21 -10.76
C VAL A 75 4.38 -10.29 -11.38
N GLN A 76 4.20 -8.98 -11.24
CA GLN A 76 4.98 -7.98 -11.98
C GLN A 76 6.32 -7.65 -11.32
N VAL A 77 6.39 -7.69 -9.98
CA VAL A 77 7.60 -7.40 -9.20
C VAL A 77 7.74 -8.37 -8.01
N PRO A 78 7.85 -9.70 -8.25
CA PRO A 78 7.83 -10.71 -7.18
C PRO A 78 8.78 -10.48 -5.98
N PRO A 79 9.99 -9.90 -6.15
CA PRO A 79 10.89 -9.65 -5.02
C PRO A 79 10.52 -8.47 -4.13
N LEU A 80 9.60 -7.60 -4.56
CA LEU A 80 9.23 -6.39 -3.83
C LEU A 80 8.31 -6.73 -2.65
N LYS A 81 8.69 -6.33 -1.44
CA LYS A 81 7.84 -6.49 -0.26
C LYS A 81 6.67 -5.52 -0.31
N VAL A 82 5.46 -6.00 -0.02
CA VAL A 82 4.27 -5.15 -0.04
C VAL A 82 3.69 -5.03 1.37
N GLN A 83 3.65 -3.80 1.87
CA GLN A 83 2.94 -3.43 3.08
C GLN A 83 1.66 -2.70 2.71
N ILE A 84 0.50 -3.24 3.10
CA ILE A 84 -0.76 -2.52 2.93
C ILE A 84 -1.02 -1.62 4.14
N THR A 85 -1.77 -0.55 3.93
CA THR A 85 -2.19 0.30 5.05
C THR A 85 -3.32 -0.34 5.86
N THR A 86 -3.45 0.10 7.10
CA THR A 86 -4.67 -0.05 7.89
C THR A 86 -5.24 1.30 8.31
N GLU A 87 -4.73 2.41 7.76
CA GLU A 87 -5.08 3.77 8.19
C GLU A 87 -6.60 4.01 8.22
N ALA A 88 -7.11 4.48 9.37
CA ALA A 88 -8.54 4.70 9.57
C ALA A 88 -9.06 5.96 8.87
N VAL A 89 -8.24 7.02 8.82
CA VAL A 89 -8.61 8.38 8.38
C VAL A 89 -9.94 8.90 8.95
N GLY A 90 -10.29 8.46 10.16
CA GLY A 90 -11.58 8.79 10.80
C GLY A 90 -12.81 8.12 10.17
N GLN A 91 -12.62 7.20 9.23
CA GLN A 91 -13.69 6.49 8.50
C GLN A 91 -13.87 5.04 8.95
N TYR A 92 -12.80 4.42 9.47
CA TYR A 92 -12.81 3.01 9.85
C TYR A 92 -12.57 2.81 11.35
N SER A 93 -13.36 1.95 11.97
CA SER A 93 -13.16 1.49 13.33
C SER A 93 -12.00 0.49 13.42
N PRO A 94 -11.42 0.28 14.63
CA PRO A 94 -10.44 -0.77 14.85
C PRO A 94 -10.92 -2.18 14.48
N ALA A 95 -12.23 -2.44 14.53
CA ALA A 95 -12.78 -3.72 14.12
C ALA A 95 -12.70 -3.91 12.60
N GLU A 96 -13.06 -2.89 11.82
CA GLU A 96 -12.98 -2.90 10.35
C GLU A 96 -11.52 -2.97 9.87
N GLN A 97 -10.61 -2.23 10.51
CA GLN A 97 -9.17 -2.32 10.25
C GLN A 97 -8.66 -3.77 10.42
N ARG A 98 -9.06 -4.46 11.50
CA ARG A 98 -8.68 -5.86 11.74
C ARG A 98 -9.32 -6.82 10.75
N GLU A 99 -10.58 -6.59 10.40
CA GLU A 99 -11.32 -7.42 9.45
C GLU A 99 -10.63 -7.43 8.07
N LEU A 100 -10.12 -6.29 7.61
CA LEU A 100 -9.31 -6.22 6.39
C LEU A 100 -8.12 -7.18 6.46
N VAL A 101 -7.33 -7.13 7.54
CA VAL A 101 -6.14 -7.98 7.71
C VAL A 101 -6.52 -9.46 7.72
N GLN A 102 -7.63 -9.81 8.36
CA GLN A 102 -8.12 -11.19 8.43
C GLN A 102 -8.58 -11.73 7.07
N LYS A 103 -9.22 -10.88 6.26
CA LYS A 103 -9.69 -11.24 4.91
C LYS A 103 -8.53 -11.34 3.92
N VAL A 104 -7.65 -10.34 3.90
CA VAL A 104 -6.56 -10.23 2.92
C VAL A 104 -5.38 -11.14 3.26
N LYS A 105 -5.10 -11.36 4.55
CA LYS A 105 -3.92 -12.10 5.04
C LYS A 105 -2.61 -11.64 4.38
N PRO A 106 -2.30 -10.33 4.39
CA PRO A 106 -1.11 -9.79 3.75
C PRO A 106 0.17 -10.20 4.50
N GLU A 107 1.31 -10.17 3.82
CA GLU A 107 2.62 -10.38 4.45
C GLU A 107 2.95 -9.27 5.46
N MET A 108 2.60 -8.03 5.14
CA MET A 108 2.91 -6.86 5.96
C MET A 108 1.73 -5.89 5.99
N VAL A 109 1.50 -5.28 7.16
CA VAL A 109 0.58 -4.15 7.35
C VAL A 109 1.27 -3.04 8.12
N SER A 110 0.83 -1.79 7.94
CA SER A 110 1.11 -0.74 8.93
C SER A 110 0.16 -0.85 10.11
N VAL A 111 0.59 -0.44 11.31
CA VAL A 111 -0.27 -0.32 12.49
C VAL A 111 0.08 0.99 13.20
N ALA A 112 -0.89 1.90 13.33
CA ALA A 112 -0.71 3.11 14.13
C ALA A 112 -0.86 2.77 15.62
N LEU A 113 -0.07 3.39 16.49
CA LEU A 113 -0.21 3.23 17.95
C LEU A 113 -1.44 3.97 18.49
N ALA A 114 -1.80 5.08 17.84
CA ALA A 114 -2.99 5.86 18.08
C ALA A 114 -3.42 6.53 16.76
N GLU A 115 -4.72 6.67 16.56
CA GLU A 115 -5.28 7.48 15.47
C GLU A 115 -5.42 8.93 15.96
N MET A 116 -5.21 9.90 15.08
CA MET A 116 -5.32 11.35 15.35
C MET A 116 -6.47 11.97 14.58
#